data_AF-A0AAN6JHA7-F1
#
_entry.id   AF-A0AAN6JHA7-F1
#
_cell.length_a   1.000
_cell.length_b   1.000
_cell.length_c   1.000
_cell.angle_alpha   90.00
_cell.angle_beta   90.00
_cell.angle_gamma   90.00
#
_symmetry.space_group_name_H-M   'P 1'
#
loop_
_entity.id
_entity.type
_entity.pdbx_description
1 polymer ?
#
loop_
_entity_poly.entity_id
_entity_poly.type
_entity_poly.pdbx_seq_one_letter_code
_entity_poly.pdbx_strand_id
1 'polypeptide(L)'
;MAAPTSSSSSSSQPLAQPPLLTPATERTSFAPPPTHPNLHVLSHPLYQHQLAHLRLSPADTDARAFRMRTRAAATVLCVEATRDLEVQAVKGMGPLAGFEGDTVK
;
A
#
# COMPACT_ATOMS: atom_id res chain seq x y z
N MET A 1 66.25 -29.45 -30.20
CA MET A 1 65.43 -28.23 -30.01
C MET A 1 64.06 -28.51 -30.58
N ALA A 2 63.03 -28.43 -29.74
CA ALA A 2 61.69 -28.96 -29.99
C ALA A 2 60.73 -27.90 -30.54
N ALA A 3 59.90 -28.31 -31.48
CA ALA A 3 58.58 -27.76 -31.83
C ALA A 3 57.69 -29.00 -32.14
N PRO A 4 56.34 -28.98 -32.07
CA PRO A 4 55.43 -27.85 -31.91
C PRO A 4 54.48 -27.96 -30.69
N THR A 5 53.95 -26.82 -30.26
CA THR A 5 52.93 -26.69 -29.21
C THR A 5 51.51 -26.78 -29.78
N SER A 6 50.75 -27.73 -29.24
CA SER A 6 49.37 -27.62 -28.75
C SER A 6 48.29 -27.08 -29.69
N SER A 7 47.56 -28.03 -30.26
CA SER A 7 46.14 -27.94 -30.62
C SER A 7 45.23 -28.06 -29.39
N SER A 8 44.26 -27.15 -29.24
CA SER A 8 42.97 -27.37 -28.53
C SER A 8 42.13 -26.10 -28.69
N SER A 9 41.24 -26.04 -29.68
CA SER A 9 39.85 -26.56 -29.69
C SER A 9 38.85 -25.52 -29.18
N SER A 10 38.14 -24.96 -30.17
CA SER A 10 36.95 -24.13 -30.08
C SER A 10 35.92 -24.63 -29.08
N SER A 11 35.34 -23.72 -28.31
CA SER A 11 34.00 -23.90 -27.73
C SER A 11 33.37 -22.52 -27.46
N SER A 12 32.94 -21.86 -28.53
CA SER A 12 32.18 -20.61 -28.44
C SER A 12 30.74 -20.93 -28.02
N GLN A 13 30.37 -20.52 -26.81
CA GLN A 13 29.03 -20.64 -26.24
C GLN A 13 27.97 -19.92 -27.10
N PRO A 14 26.75 -20.47 -27.24
CA PRO A 14 25.66 -19.78 -27.89
C PRO A 14 25.03 -18.71 -26.98
N LEU A 15 24.70 -17.58 -27.61
CA LEU A 15 24.08 -16.37 -27.09
C LEU A 15 22.70 -16.68 -26.49
N ALA A 16 22.59 -16.75 -25.16
CA ALA A 16 21.31 -16.84 -24.46
C ALA A 16 20.63 -15.45 -24.46
N GLN A 17 19.50 -15.35 -25.15
CA GLN A 17 18.63 -14.17 -25.13
C GLN A 17 18.02 -14.01 -23.73
N PRO A 18 17.88 -12.78 -23.18
CA PRO A 18 17.04 -12.58 -22.00
C PRO A 18 15.57 -12.77 -22.37
N PRO A 19 14.79 -13.55 -21.61
CA PRO A 19 13.35 -13.65 -21.84
C PRO A 19 12.67 -12.32 -21.55
N LEU A 20 11.79 -11.96 -22.47
CA LEU A 20 10.91 -10.79 -22.47
C LEU A 20 10.12 -10.67 -21.15
N LEU A 21 10.06 -9.44 -20.64
CA LEU A 21 9.27 -9.01 -19.49
C LEU A 21 7.85 -9.62 -19.50
N THR A 22 7.61 -10.58 -18.61
CA THR A 22 6.26 -10.96 -18.18
C THR A 22 5.69 -9.81 -17.34
N PRO A 23 4.40 -9.42 -17.48
CA PRO A 23 3.73 -8.57 -16.51
C PRO A 23 3.51 -9.38 -15.22
N ALA A 24 4.58 -9.48 -14.42
CA ALA A 24 4.55 -10.16 -13.15
C ALA A 24 3.69 -9.32 -12.20
N THR A 25 2.47 -9.80 -12.02
CA THR A 25 1.61 -9.58 -10.86
C THR A 25 2.34 -10.08 -9.61
N GLU A 26 3.49 -9.50 -9.27
CA GLU A 26 4.13 -9.70 -7.97
C GLU A 26 3.49 -8.69 -7.02
N ARG A 27 2.25 -8.99 -6.64
CA ARG A 27 1.79 -8.57 -5.32
C ARG A 27 2.75 -9.26 -4.35
N THR A 28 3.69 -8.48 -3.82
CA THR A 28 4.56 -8.81 -2.70
C THR A 28 3.86 -9.82 -1.81
N SER A 29 4.46 -11.01 -1.67
CA SER A 29 4.04 -12.02 -0.71
C SER A 29 4.05 -11.38 0.68
N PHE A 30 2.90 -10.89 1.09
CA PHE A 30 2.69 -10.32 2.40
C PHE A 30 2.69 -11.50 3.38
N ALA A 31 3.77 -11.66 4.13
CA ALA A 31 3.78 -12.55 5.28
C ALA A 31 2.54 -12.23 6.14
N PRO A 32 1.82 -13.23 6.69
CA PRO A 32 0.67 -12.97 7.54
C PRO A 32 1.11 -12.01 8.65
N PRO A 33 0.39 -10.89 8.84
CA PRO A 33 0.82 -9.87 9.76
C PRO A 33 0.85 -10.49 11.16
N PRO A 34 1.83 -10.13 12.01
CA PRO A 34 1.90 -10.64 13.36
C PRO A 34 0.57 -10.34 14.07
N THR A 35 -0.11 -11.39 14.54
CA THR A 35 -1.42 -11.29 15.17
C THR A 35 -1.24 -10.81 16.61
N HIS A 36 -1.10 -9.50 16.79
CA HIS A 36 -1.18 -8.89 18.11
C HIS A 36 -2.64 -8.52 18.40
N PRO A 37 -3.18 -8.83 19.59
CA PRO A 37 -4.58 -8.60 19.93
C PRO A 37 -5.00 -7.13 19.85
N ASN A 38 -4.05 -6.19 20.02
CA ASN A 38 -4.28 -4.74 19.97
C ASN A 38 -3.78 -4.09 18.68
N LEU A 39 -3.41 -4.85 17.66
CA LEU A 39 -2.93 -4.32 16.39
C LEU A 39 -4.00 -4.49 15.31
N HIS A 40 -4.55 -3.36 14.86
CA HIS A 40 -5.43 -3.34 13.71
C HIS A 40 -4.67 -2.91 12.46
N VAL A 41 -4.57 -3.80 11.46
CA VAL A 41 -4.08 -3.44 10.13
C VAL A 41 -5.23 -2.86 9.30
N LEU A 42 -5.11 -1.60 8.88
CA LEU A 42 -6.12 -0.93 8.05
C LEU A 42 -5.99 -1.33 6.57
N SER A 43 -6.98 -2.04 6.05
CA SER A 43 -7.04 -2.52 4.67
C SER A 43 -8.07 -1.76 3.81
N HIS A 44 -8.01 -0.42 3.82
CA HIS A 44 -8.92 0.42 3.01
C HIS A 44 -8.23 0.88 1.71
N PRO A 45 -8.84 0.72 0.51
CA PRO A 45 -8.22 1.08 -0.77
C PRO A 45 -7.76 2.54 -0.84
N LEU A 46 -8.58 3.47 -0.32
CA LEU A 46 -8.20 4.90 -0.28
C LEU A 46 -7.00 5.16 0.62
N TYR A 47 -6.87 4.46 1.74
CA TYR A 47 -5.72 4.61 2.64
C TYR A 47 -4.44 4.10 1.97
N GLN A 48 -4.50 2.94 1.31
CA GLN A 48 -3.38 2.38 0.56
C GLN A 48 -2.94 3.29 -0.59
N HIS A 49 -3.89 3.88 -1.33
CA HIS A 49 -3.59 4.86 -2.37
C HIS A 49 -2.86 6.09 -1.81
N GLN A 50 -3.34 6.69 -0.71
CA GLN A 50 -2.68 7.83 -0.10
C GLN A 50 -1.28 7.46 0.44
N LEU A 51 -1.15 6.29 1.07
CA LEU A 51 0.14 5.78 1.54
C LEU A 51 1.13 5.52 0.40
N ALA A 52 0.69 4.99 -0.73
CA ALA A 52 1.55 4.76 -1.89
C ALA A 52 2.19 6.08 -2.35
N HIS A 53 1.40 7.15 -2.41
CA HIS A 53 1.91 8.47 -2.77
C HIS A 53 2.79 9.11 -1.70
N LEU A 54 2.53 8.85 -0.42
CA LEU A 54 3.39 9.32 0.68
C LEU A 54 4.76 8.61 0.72
N ARG A 55 4.84 7.40 0.15
CA ARG A 55 6.09 6.61 0.05
C ARG A 55 6.93 6.95 -1.18
N LEU A 56 6.40 7.68 -2.14
CA LEU A 56 7.16 8.15 -3.31
C LEU A 56 8.27 9.10 -2.85
N SER A 57 9.40 9.08 -3.56
CA SER A 57 10.62 9.82 -3.22
C SER A 57 10.35 11.33 -3.04
N PRO A 58 11.07 12.03 -2.14
CA PRO A 58 10.92 13.48 -1.91
C PRO A 58 11.09 14.33 -3.18
N ALA A 59 11.78 13.82 -4.20
CA ALA A 59 11.96 14.50 -5.48
C ALA A 59 10.62 14.68 -6.24
N ASP A 60 9.66 13.79 -6.04
CA ASP A 60 8.36 13.81 -6.73
C ASP A 60 7.24 14.43 -5.87
N THR A 61 7.51 14.67 -4.58
CA THR A 61 6.48 15.06 -3.60
C THR A 61 6.81 16.40 -2.94
N ASP A 62 6.13 17.46 -3.40
CA ASP A 62 6.15 18.77 -2.74
C ASP A 62 5.61 18.68 -1.30
N ALA A 63 6.14 19.53 -0.41
CA ALA A 63 5.75 19.60 0.99
C ALA A 63 4.26 19.89 1.17
N ARG A 64 3.64 20.66 0.26
CA ARG A 64 2.19 20.89 0.27
C ARG A 64 1.42 19.60 -0.01
N ALA A 65 1.82 18.87 -1.05
CA ALA A 65 1.18 17.62 -1.44
C ALA A 65 1.28 16.59 -0.32
N PHE A 66 2.45 16.49 0.33
CA PHE A 66 2.65 15.64 1.49
C PHE A 66 1.64 15.94 2.61
N ARG A 67 1.52 17.20 3.05
CA ARG A 67 0.58 17.58 4.13
C ARG A 67 -0.87 17.27 3.77
N MET A 68 -1.27 17.52 2.52
CA MET A 68 -2.63 17.23 2.05
C MET A 68 -2.93 15.73 2.07
N ARG A 69 -1.99 14.91 1.61
CA ARG A 69 -2.14 13.44 1.59
C ARG A 69 -2.14 12.85 3.00
N THR A 70 -1.29 13.36 3.90
CA THR A 70 -1.30 12.96 5.31
C THR A 70 -2.64 13.26 5.97
N ARG A 71 -3.23 14.44 5.70
CA ARG A 71 -4.57 14.77 6.20
C ARG A 71 -5.62 13.80 5.68
N ALA A 72 -5.59 13.49 4.38
CA ALA A 72 -6.53 12.55 3.77
C ALA A 72 -6.39 11.13 4.35
N ALA A 73 -5.16 10.65 4.54
CA ALA A 73 -4.89 9.35 5.16
C ALA A 73 -5.37 9.32 6.62
N ALA A 74 -5.14 10.39 7.38
CA ALA A 74 -5.62 10.52 8.75
C ALA A 74 -7.15 10.50 8.84
N THR A 75 -7.87 11.14 7.92
CA THR A 75 -9.34 11.09 7.88
C THR A 75 -9.87 9.66 7.76
N VAL A 76 -9.33 8.87 6.83
CA VAL A 76 -9.74 7.47 6.67
C VAL A 76 -9.41 6.66 7.91
N LEU A 77 -8.24 6.88 8.51
CA LEU A 77 -7.82 6.22 9.74
C LEU A 77 -8.76 6.54 10.90
N CYS A 78 -9.15 7.81 11.08
CA CYS A 78 -10.07 8.22 12.14
C CYS A 78 -11.44 7.57 11.97
N VAL A 79 -11.99 7.54 10.75
CA VAL A 79 -13.30 6.90 10.49
C VAL A 79 -13.29 5.43 10.90
N GLU A 80 -12.22 4.69 10.57
CA GLU A 80 -12.09 3.29 10.99
C GLU A 80 -11.87 3.18 12.50
N ALA A 81 -11.08 4.06 13.10
CA ALA A 81 -10.80 4.05 14.54
C ALA A 81 -12.02 4.42 15.40
N THR A 82 -12.96 5.21 14.88
CA THR A 82 -14.16 5.64 15.61
C THR A 82 -15.36 4.70 15.42
N ARG A 83 -15.18 3.54 14.76
CA ARG A 83 -16.28 2.60 14.49
C ARG A 83 -16.94 2.06 15.76
N ASP A 84 -16.15 1.81 16.79
CA ASP A 84 -16.60 1.17 18.03
C ASP A 84 -16.94 2.17 19.15
N LEU A 85 -17.16 3.44 18.79
CA LEU A 85 -17.43 4.49 19.76
C LEU A 85 -18.85 4.38 20.31
N GLU A 86 -19.01 4.62 21.61
CA GLU A 86 -20.33 4.54 22.24
C GLU A 86 -21.25 5.66 21.74
N VAL A 87 -22.45 5.26 21.33
CA VAL A 87 -23.48 6.18 20.87
C VAL A 87 -24.69 6.20 21.80
N GLN A 88 -25.46 7.28 21.74
CA GLN A 88 -26.71 7.50 22.45
C GLN A 88 -27.79 7.91 21.44
N ALA A 89 -28.97 7.30 21.55
CA ALA A 89 -30.12 7.65 20.73
C ALA A 89 -30.66 9.04 21.10
N VAL A 90 -30.87 9.87 20.08
CA VAL A 90 -31.44 11.21 20.16
C VAL A 90 -32.68 11.29 19.29
N LYS A 91 -33.76 11.83 19.85
CA LYS A 91 -35.00 12.15 19.11
C LYS A 91 -35.03 13.63 18.81
N GLY A 92 -35.30 13.99 17.56
CA GLY A 92 -35.35 15.38 17.11
C GLY A 92 -36.47 15.65 16.12
N MET A 93 -36.70 16.93 15.83
CA MET A 93 -37.58 17.37 14.74
C MET A 93 -36.71 17.88 13.60
N GLY A 94 -36.76 17.19 12.45
CA GLY A 94 -36.16 17.65 11.21
C GLY A 94 -37.07 18.62 10.46
N PRO A 95 -36.61 19.21 9.34
CA PRO A 95 -37.39 20.17 8.56
C PRO A 95 -38.71 19.60 7.99
N LEU A 96 -38.79 18.28 7.81
CA LEU A 96 -39.95 17.61 7.20
C LEU A 96 -40.68 16.66 8.16
N ALA A 97 -39.98 16.05 9.13
CA ALA A 97 -40.54 15.08 10.05
C ALA A 97 -39.63 14.88 11.28
N GLY A 98 -40.17 14.24 12.32
CA GLY A 98 -39.38 13.74 13.44
C GLY A 98 -38.39 12.66 13.02
N PHE A 99 -37.22 12.62 13.65
CA PHE A 99 -36.19 11.61 13.39
C PHE A 99 -35.61 11.06 14.68
N GLU A 100 -35.10 9.83 14.57
CA GLU A 100 -34.22 9.19 15.54
C GLU A 100 -32.82 9.12 14.92
N GLY A 101 -31.82 9.57 15.66
CA GLY A 101 -30.42 9.54 15.24
C GLY A 101 -29.51 9.23 16.41
N ASP A 102 -28.24 8.99 16.12
CA ASP A 102 -27.25 8.62 17.12
C ASP A 102 -26.27 9.77 17.34
N THR A 103 -26.05 10.14 18.60
CA THR A 103 -24.95 11.04 19.00
C THR A 103 -23.85 10.22 19.65
N VAL A 104 -22.60 10.59 19.39
CA VAL A 104 -21.47 10.09 20.17
C VAL A 104 -21.62 10.58 21.62
N LYS A 105 -21.37 9.70 22.59
CA LYS A 105 -21.40 10.04 24.03
C LYS A 105 -20.27 10.96 24.45
#